data_AF-A0A8C0FH67-F1
#
_entry.id   AF-A0A8C0FH67-F1
#
_cell.length_a   1.000
_cell.length_b   1.000
_cell.length_c   1.000
_cell.angle_alpha   90.00
_cell.angle_beta   90.00
_cell.angle_gamma   90.00
#
_symmetry.space_group_name_H-M   'P 1'
#
loop_
_entity.id
_entity.type
_entity.pdbx_description
1 polymer ?
#
loop_
_entity_poly.entity_id
_entity_poly.type
_entity_poly.pdbx_seq_one_letter_code
_entity_poly.pdbx_strand_id
1 'polypeptide(L)' 'FRGLLTALGQTLRVLGTPPDPIFFFLIRVSQVAKQEKKKKKTGRAKRRMQYNRRFVNVVPGFGKKKGPNANS' A
#
# COMPACT_ATOMS: atom_id res chain seq x y z
N PHE A 1 30.57 25.89 -22.34
CA PHE A 1 30.26 25.17 -21.08
C PHE A 1 29.73 26.04 -19.94
N ARG A 2 30.03 27.35 -19.84
CA ARG A 2 29.49 28.21 -18.77
C ARG A 2 28.04 28.70 -18.95
N GLY A 3 27.49 28.75 -20.16
CA GLY A 3 26.14 29.27 -20.42
C GLY A 3 24.99 28.28 -20.23
N LEU A 4 25.27 26.97 -20.32
CA LEU A 4 24.26 25.92 -20.22
C LEU A 4 23.86 25.64 -18.76
N LEU A 5 24.80 25.86 -17.83
CA LEU A 5 24.58 25.79 -16.38
C LEU A 5 23.76 26.98 -15.85
N THR A 6 23.85 28.15 -16.48
CA THR A 6 23.07 29.33 -16.09
C THR A 6 21.61 29.22 -16.54
N ALA A 7 21.34 28.60 -17.68
CA ALA A 7 19.97 28.35 -18.17
C ALA A 7 19.23 27.28 -17.34
N LEU A 8 19.94 26.22 -16.90
CA LEU A 8 19.40 25.23 -15.97
C LEU A 8 19.26 25.79 -14.52
N GLY A 9 20.08 26.77 -14.15
CA GLY A 9 19.99 27.46 -12.86
C GLY A 9 18.82 28.46 -12.76
N GLN A 10 18.37 29.04 -13.87
CA GLN A 10 17.22 29.95 -13.90
C GLN A 10 15.89 29.18 -13.93
N THR A 11 15.82 28.03 -14.60
CA THR A 11 14.64 27.15 -14.58
C THR A 11 14.37 26.52 -13.21
N LEU A 12 15.42 26.28 -12.41
CA LEU A 12 15.30 25.83 -11.01
C LEU A 12 14.94 26.94 -10.00
N ARG A 13 14.94 28.22 -10.40
CA ARG A 13 14.60 29.36 -9.53
C ARG A 13 13.21 29.97 -9.78
N VAL A 14 12.54 29.58 -10.88
CA VAL A 14 11.19 30.07 -11.23
C VAL A 14 10.08 29.15 -10.70
N LEU A 15 10.40 27.93 -10.25
CA LEU A 15 9.44 27.06 -9.57
C LEU A 15 9.47 27.30 -8.05
N GLY A 16 9.16 28.55 -7.67
CA GLY A 16 8.71 28.93 -6.34
C GLY A 16 7.19 28.87 -6.20
N THR A 17 6.52 27.99 -6.95
CA THR A 17 5.12 27.68 -6.66
C THR A 17 5.09 26.92 -5.34
N PRO A 18 4.30 27.34 -4.33
CA PRO A 18 4.13 26.54 -3.13
C PRO A 18 3.73 25.14 -3.57
N PRO A 19 4.38 24.07 -3.09
CA PRO A 19 3.89 22.73 -3.38
C PRO A 19 2.43 22.69 -2.96
N ASP A 20 1.55 22.32 -3.90
CA ASP A 20 0.11 22.36 -3.69
C ASP A 20 -0.23 21.77 -2.31
N PRO A 21 -1.21 22.32 -1.56
CA PRO A 21 -1.57 21.78 -0.25
C PRO A 21 -1.93 20.28 -0.31
N ILE A 22 -2.33 19.80 -1.49
CA ILE A 22 -2.54 18.39 -1.81
C ILE A 22 -1.23 17.60 -1.77
N PHE A 23 -0.13 18.11 -2.30
CA PHE A 23 1.18 17.47 -2.28
C PHE A 23 1.72 17.33 -0.84
N PHE A 24 1.58 18.38 -0.04
CA PHE A 24 1.98 18.34 1.38
C PHE A 24 1.07 17.44 2.22
N PHE A 25 -0.25 17.45 1.93
CA PHE A 25 -1.22 16.55 2.56
C PHE A 25 -0.99 15.08 2.20
N LEU A 26 -0.68 14.78 0.94
CA LEU A 26 -0.39 13.43 0.47
C LEU A 26 0.90 12.87 1.11
N ILE A 27 1.93 13.70 1.29
CA ILE A 27 3.15 13.30 2.00
C ILE A 27 2.86 13.08 3.50
N ARG A 28 2.03 13.92 4.13
CA ARG A 28 1.64 13.79 5.55
C ARG A 28 0.83 12.52 5.84
N VAL A 29 -0.09 12.14 4.95
CA VAL A 29 -0.96 10.95 5.11
C VAL A 29 -0.19 9.63 4.97
N SER A 30 1.00 9.65 4.36
CA SER A 30 1.62 8.42 3.85
C SER A 30 2.85 7.94 4.63
N GLN A 31 3.29 8.64 5.69
CA GLN A 31 4.47 8.24 6.46
C GLN A 31 4.20 7.18 7.54
N VAL A 32 3.29 6.24 7.28
CA VAL A 32 3.19 5.03 8.11
C VAL A 32 4.22 4.03 7.61
N ALA A 33 5.29 3.84 8.38
CA ALA A 33 6.28 2.82 8.09
C ALA A 33 5.63 1.43 8.00
N LYS A 34 6.01 0.64 6.99
CA LYS A 34 5.50 -0.73 6.84
C LYS A 34 5.94 -1.54 8.05
N GLN A 35 4.97 -2.06 8.80
CA GLN A 35 5.25 -3.01 9.88
C GLN A 35 5.91 -4.27 9.32
N GLU A 36 6.90 -4.79 10.03
CA GLU A 36 7.51 -6.08 9.70
C GLU A 36 6.49 -7.21 9.92
N LYS A 37 6.16 -7.93 8.84
CA LYS A 37 5.20 -9.04 8.85
C LYS A 37 5.90 -10.31 8.41
N LYS A 38 5.58 -11.42 9.09
CA LYS A 38 6.08 -12.74 8.73
C LYS A 38 5.77 -13.05 7.26
N LYS A 39 6.75 -13.63 6.56
CA LYS A 39 6.62 -14.02 5.14
C LYS A 39 5.42 -14.96 4.98
N LYS A 40 4.55 -14.65 4.02
CA LYS A 40 3.41 -15.50 3.67
C LYS A 40 3.94 -16.77 2.99
N LYS A 41 3.34 -17.93 3.33
CA LYS A 41 3.59 -19.17 2.60
C LYS A 41 3.19 -19.00 1.13
N THR A 42 3.96 -19.58 0.21
CA THR A 42 3.74 -19.52 -1.25
C THR A 42 3.44 -20.91 -1.83
N GLY A 43 2.96 -20.97 -3.08
CA GLY A 43 2.75 -22.22 -3.83
C GLY A 43 1.78 -23.23 -3.19
N ARG A 44 2.16 -24.51 -3.22
CA ARG A 44 1.37 -25.64 -2.70
C ARG A 44 1.00 -25.48 -1.22
N ALA A 45 1.93 -24.97 -0.41
CA ALA A 45 1.69 -24.75 1.02
C ALA A 45 0.58 -23.71 1.27
N LYS A 46 0.52 -22.64 0.44
CA LYS A 46 -0.57 -21.66 0.50
C LYS A 46 -1.92 -22.26 0.12
N ARG A 47 -1.95 -23.09 -0.93
CA ARG A 47 -3.18 -23.77 -1.39
C ARG A 47 -3.73 -24.72 -0.33
N ARG A 48 -2.88 -25.49 0.34
CA ARG A 48 -3.28 -26.36 1.47
C ARG A 48 -3.90 -25.56 2.61
N MET A 49 -3.27 -24.45 3.02
CA MET A 49 -3.82 -23.58 4.06
C MET A 49 -5.19 -23.01 3.66
N GLN A 50 -5.35 -22.58 2.41
CA GLN A 50 -6.60 -22.02 1.91
C GLN A 50 -7.74 -23.05 1.89
N TYR A 51 -7.47 -24.29 1.47
CA TYR A 51 -8.45 -25.38 1.47
C TYR A 51 -8.92 -25.68 2.90
N ASN A 52 -7.99 -25.86 3.82
CA ASN A 52 -8.32 -26.13 5.23
C ASN A 52 -9.18 -25.00 5.82
N ARG A 53 -8.85 -23.73 5.54
CA ARG A 53 -9.63 -22.57 6.01
C ARG A 53 -11.02 -22.43 5.38
N ARG A 54 -11.25 -22.97 4.17
CA ARG A 54 -12.51 -22.83 3.44
C ARG A 54 -13.48 -23.98 3.65
N PHE A 55 -12.97 -25.19 3.88
CA PHE A 55 -13.78 -26.40 3.82
C PHE A 55 -13.62 -27.29 5.06
N VAL A 56 -12.38 -27.55 5.49
CA VAL A 56 -12.14 -28.50 6.60
C VAL A 56 -12.45 -27.87 7.96
N ASN A 57 -12.01 -26.63 8.16
CA ASN A 57 -12.10 -25.96 9.47
C ASN A 57 -13.36 -25.08 9.61
N VAL A 58 -14.25 -25.06 8.62
CA VAL A 58 -15.48 -24.27 8.70
C VAL A 58 -16.56 -25.12 9.36
N VAL A 59 -17.04 -24.68 10.53
CA VAL A 59 -18.24 -25.22 11.15
C VAL A 59 -19.46 -24.58 10.46
N PRO A 60 -20.39 -25.37 9.89
CA PRO A 60 -21.62 -24.81 9.34
C PRO A 60 -22.48 -24.23 10.47
N GLY A 61 -22.52 -22.91 10.58
CA GLY A 61 -23.43 -22.20 11.47
C GLY A 61 -24.79 -21.95 10.82
N PHE A 62 -25.81 -21.74 11.64
CA PHE A 62 -27.12 -21.32 11.17
C PHE A 62 -27.09 -19.85 10.70
N GLY A 63 -27.85 -19.53 9.64
CA GLY A 63 -27.94 -18.19 9.07
C GLY A 63 -26.99 -17.91 7.90
N LYS A 64 -26.83 -16.63 7.53
CA LYS A 64 -26.02 -16.22 6.37
C LYS A 64 -24.53 -16.40 6.67
N LYS A 65 -23.80 -17.04 5.74
CA LYS A 65 -22.34 -17.23 5.86
C LYS A 65 -21.63 -15.87 5.84
N LYS A 66 -20.85 -15.56 6.88
CA LYS A 66 -19.99 -14.36 6.92
C LYS A 66 -18.86 -14.46 5.89
N GLY A 67 -18.52 -13.32 5.29
CA GLY A 67 -17.46 -13.21 4.30
C GLY A 67 -16.05 -13.33 4.91
N PRO A 68 -15.03 -13.66 4.10
CA PRO A 68 -13.65 -13.88 4.58
C PRO A 68 -12.92 -12.63 5.09
N ASN A 69 -13.42 -11.43 4.78
CA ASN A 69 -12.93 -10.14 5.27
C ASN A 69 -14.11 -9.27 5.75
N ALA A 70 -15.08 -9.91 6.41
CA ALA A 70 -16.19 -9.20 7.03
C ALA A 70 -15.71 -8.62 8.36
N ASN A 71 -15.74 -7.29 8.44
CA ASN A 71 -15.47 -6.53 9.66
C ASN A 71 -16.84 -6.04 10.15
N SER A 72 -17.48 -6.82 11.01
CA SER A 72 -18.81 -6.56 11.58
C SER A 72 -18.88 -7.11 12.98
#